data_AF-A0A0Q4Y1V7-F1
#
_entry.id   AF-A0A0Q4Y1V7-F1
#
_cell.length_a   1.000
_cell.length_b   1.000
_cell.length_c   1.000
_cell.angle_alpha   90.00
_cell.angle_beta   90.00
_cell.angle_gamma   90.00
#
_symmetry.space_group_name_H-M   'P 1'
#
loop_
_entity.id
_entity.type
_entity.pdbx_description
1 polymer ?
#
loop_
_entity_poly.entity_id
_entity_poly.type
_entity_poly.pdbx_seq_one_letter_code
_entity_poly.pdbx_strand_id
1 'polypeptide(L)'
;MNEFTTTVCQSNGRWEATSSTMVDGSNRELTTRTARNANGVVRTSAIVSRVEGGFKSHAMGFGSSGGDFSATVLSMRHPRATEKAIRLQHETAMAQAESILHLVRQHYAARDSAVEAGHEAVAAAIPANAEVAA
;
A
#
# COMPACT_ATOMS: atom_id res chain seq x y z
N MET A 1 5.22 16.42 7.52
CA MET A 1 5.59 15.01 7.80
C MET A 1 4.31 14.24 8.02
N ASN A 2 4.17 13.06 7.43
CA ASN A 2 3.00 12.21 7.68
C ASN A 2 3.21 11.54 9.04
N GLU A 3 2.24 11.70 9.94
CA GLU A 3 2.29 11.06 11.25
C GLU A 3 1.92 9.59 11.11
N PHE A 4 2.72 8.71 11.71
CA PHE A 4 2.46 7.27 11.73
C PHE A 4 1.94 6.86 13.10
N THR A 5 0.80 6.18 13.11
CA THR A 5 0.27 5.55 14.32
C THR A 5 0.77 4.12 14.37
N THR A 6 1.73 3.83 15.26
CA THR A 6 2.30 2.50 15.45
C THR A 6 1.60 1.77 16.59
N THR A 7 1.10 0.57 16.32
CA THR A 7 0.57 -0.36 17.32
C THR A 7 1.36 -1.67 17.28
N VAL A 8 1.76 -2.17 18.44
CA VAL A 8 2.33 -3.52 18.60
C VAL A 8 1.36 -4.34 19.44
N CYS A 9 0.92 -5.48 18.93
CA CYS A 9 -0.03 -6.34 19.62
C CYS A 9 0.27 -7.82 19.40
N GLN A 10 -0.38 -8.65 20.21
CA GLN A 10 -0.38 -10.09 20.03
C GLN A 10 -1.74 -10.51 19.47
N SER A 11 -1.74 -11.16 18.31
CA SER A 11 -2.93 -11.69 17.65
C SER A 11 -2.75 -13.18 17.40
N ASN A 12 -3.68 -14.02 17.91
CA ASN A 12 -3.64 -15.48 17.79
C ASN A 12 -2.28 -16.08 18.23
N GLY A 13 -1.73 -15.57 19.33
CA GLY A 13 -0.43 -16.00 19.87
C GLY A 13 0.79 -15.53 19.06
N ARG A 14 0.61 -14.72 18.02
CA ARG A 14 1.68 -14.17 17.19
C ARG A 14 1.84 -12.68 17.45
N TRP A 15 3.09 -12.23 17.56
CA TRP A 15 3.40 -10.81 17.65
C TRP A 15 3.32 -10.15 16.27
N GLU A 16 2.72 -8.97 16.27
CA GLU A 16 2.54 -8.14 15.09
C GLU A 16 2.79 -6.67 15.46
N ALA A 17 3.44 -5.95 14.55
CA ALA A 17 3.56 -4.49 14.62
C ALA A 17 3.01 -3.87 13.35
N THR A 18 2.15 -2.87 13.51
CA THR A 18 1.46 -2.22 12.40
C THR A 18 1.56 -0.70 12.59
N SER A 19 2.03 -0.02 11.55
CA SER A 19 2.02 1.44 11.45
C SER A 19 1.13 1.85 10.30
N SER A 20 0.23 2.80 10.51
CA SER A 20 -0.60 3.36 9.44
C SER A 20 -0.48 4.87 9.36
N THR A 21 -0.62 5.39 8.14
CA THR A 21 -0.74 6.83 7.88
C THR A 21 -1.58 7.09 6.64
N MET A 22 -2.24 8.25 6.58
CA MET A 22 -2.94 8.70 5.39
C MET A 22 -1.94 9.28 4.39
N VAL A 23 -2.07 8.90 3.12
CA VAL A 23 -1.22 9.40 2.03
C VAL A 23 -1.81 10.72 1.53
N ASP A 24 -1.11 11.81 1.84
CA ASP A 24 -1.34 13.17 1.29
C ASP A 24 -2.80 13.66 1.35
N GLY A 25 -3.51 13.34 2.45
CA GLY A 25 -4.91 13.75 2.66
C GLY A 25 -5.92 13.12 1.69
N SER A 26 -5.49 12.13 0.90
CA SER A 26 -6.36 11.37 -0.01
C SER A 26 -7.10 10.26 0.74
N ASN A 27 -8.07 9.63 0.08
CA ASN A 27 -8.74 8.41 0.56
C ASN A 27 -7.83 7.16 0.46
N ARG A 28 -6.52 7.29 0.67
CA ARG A 28 -5.52 6.23 0.55
C ARG A 28 -4.74 6.15 1.87
N GLU A 29 -4.73 4.98 2.48
CA GLU A 29 -4.01 4.72 3.72
C GLU A 29 -2.85 3.74 3.44
N LEU A 30 -1.64 4.15 3.81
CA LEU A 30 -0.45 3.30 3.81
C LEU A 30 -0.38 2.56 5.14
N THR A 31 -0.40 1.23 5.09
CA THR A 31 -0.17 0.35 6.23
C THR A 31 1.15 -0.39 6.06
N THR A 32 2.06 -0.19 7.01
CA THR A 32 3.28 -0.98 7.16
C THR A 32 3.06 -2.01 8.26
N ARG A 33 3.11 -3.30 7.90
CA ARG A 33 2.84 -4.42 8.82
C ARG A 33 4.06 -5.32 8.93
N THR A 34 4.45 -5.66 10.14
CA THR A 34 5.52 -6.61 10.46
C THR A 34 4.96 -7.80 11.22
N ALA A 35 5.02 -8.98 10.61
CA ALA A 35 4.51 -10.20 11.21
C ALA A 35 5.27 -11.44 10.73
N ARG A 36 5.22 -12.51 11.52
CA ARG A 36 5.75 -13.82 11.11
C ARG A 36 4.78 -14.51 10.15
N ASN A 37 5.27 -14.92 8.98
CA ASN A 37 4.52 -15.73 8.03
C ASN A 37 4.54 -17.23 8.40
N ALA A 38 3.75 -18.04 7.68
CA ALA A 38 3.68 -19.49 7.89
C ALA A 38 5.03 -20.19 7.67
N ASN A 39 5.89 -19.67 6.80
CA ASN A 39 7.23 -20.18 6.50
C ASN A 39 8.27 -19.82 7.57
N GLY A 40 7.84 -19.19 8.66
CA GLY A 40 8.68 -18.83 9.79
C GLY A 40 9.51 -17.56 9.61
N VAL A 41 9.33 -16.82 8.53
CA VAL A 41 10.03 -15.58 8.22
C VAL A 41 9.24 -14.40 8.77
N VAL A 42 9.91 -13.46 9.44
CA VAL A 42 9.31 -12.19 9.82
C VAL A 42 9.44 -11.23 8.64
N ARG A 43 8.28 -10.85 8.08
CA ARG A 43 8.19 -9.98 6.92
C ARG A 43 7.58 -8.65 7.33
N THR A 44 8.20 -7.58 6.89
CA THR A 44 7.66 -6.22 6.92
C THR A 44 7.19 -5.85 5.52
N SER A 45 5.89 -5.61 5.39
CA SER A 45 5.25 -5.25 4.12
C SER A 45 4.61 -3.87 4.24
N ALA A 46 4.73 -3.06 3.21
CA ALA A 46 4.05 -1.79 3.05
C ALA A 46 2.97 -1.96 1.98
N ILE A 47 1.71 -1.69 2.33
CA ILE A 47 0.55 -1.87 1.45
C ILE A 47 -0.32 -0.63 1.54
N VAL A 48 -0.80 -0.16 0.39
CA VAL A 48 -1.81 0.92 0.34
C VAL A 48 -3.20 0.33 0.15
N SER A 49 -4.15 0.85 0.92
CA SER A 49 -5.60 0.59 0.78
C SER A 49 -6.33 1.88 0.48
N ARG A 50 -7.39 1.80 -0.30
CA ARG A 50 -8.36 2.89 -0.42
C ARG A 50 -9.34 2.81 0.76
N VAL A 51 -9.65 3.96 1.38
CA VAL A 51 -10.55 4.06 2.53
C VAL A 51 -11.77 4.88 2.11
N GLU A 52 -12.95 4.25 2.09
CA GLU A 52 -14.22 4.90 1.75
C GLU A 52 -15.30 4.49 2.74
N GLY A 53 -15.97 5.47 3.35
CA GLY A 53 -17.05 5.20 4.30
C GLY A 53 -16.66 4.32 5.49
N GLY A 54 -15.37 4.29 5.87
CA GLY A 54 -14.85 3.43 6.94
C GLY A 54 -14.43 2.02 6.48
N PHE A 55 -14.62 1.67 5.21
CA PHE A 55 -14.18 0.40 4.65
C PHE A 55 -12.85 0.54 3.92
N LYS A 56 -11.95 -0.42 4.14
CA LYS A 56 -10.68 -0.53 3.40
C LYS A 56 -10.87 -1.47 2.22
N SER A 57 -10.57 -0.99 1.02
CA SER A 57 -10.59 -1.78 -0.21
C SER A 57 -9.22 -1.78 -0.88
N HIS A 58 -8.92 -2.86 -1.60
CA HIS A 58 -7.71 -2.99 -2.39
C HIS A 58 -8.07 -3.25 -3.85
N ALA A 59 -7.40 -2.55 -4.76
CA ALA A 59 -7.42 -2.89 -6.17
C ALA A 59 -6.63 -4.19 -6.40
N MET A 60 -7.28 -5.17 -7.04
CA MET A 60 -6.64 -6.44 -7.39
C MET A 60 -5.44 -6.21 -8.32
N GLY A 61 -4.38 -7.01 -8.14
CA GLY A 61 -3.13 -6.87 -8.87
C GLY A 61 -2.03 -6.12 -8.11
N PHE A 62 -1.99 -6.23 -6.78
CA PHE A 62 -0.96 -5.68 -5.88
C PHE A 62 0.44 -5.57 -6.52
N GLY A 63 0.95 -4.34 -6.66
CA GLY A 63 2.26 -4.03 -7.23
C GLY A 63 2.33 -3.99 -8.77
N SER A 64 1.24 -4.25 -9.49
CA SER A 64 1.13 -4.06 -10.94
C SER A 64 0.49 -2.72 -11.29
N SER A 65 0.54 -2.33 -12.57
CA SER A 65 0.00 -1.06 -13.08
C SER A 65 -1.50 -0.87 -12.83
N GLY A 66 -2.27 -1.96 -12.67
CA GLY A 66 -3.70 -1.90 -12.35
C GLY A 66 -4.04 -1.99 -10.86
N GLY A 67 -3.08 -2.34 -10.00
CA GLY A 67 -3.30 -2.64 -8.59
C GLY A 67 -2.80 -1.58 -7.62
N ASP A 68 -3.02 -1.84 -6.34
CA ASP A 68 -2.49 -1.00 -5.26
C ASP A 68 -1.02 -1.26 -4.99
N PHE A 69 -0.35 -0.24 -4.46
CA PHE A 69 1.05 -0.34 -4.06
C PHE A 69 1.21 -1.42 -2.98
N SER A 70 2.15 -2.33 -3.21
CA SER A 70 2.54 -3.37 -2.27
C SER A 70 4.02 -3.65 -2.43
N ALA A 71 4.77 -3.50 -1.34
CA ALA A 71 6.20 -3.74 -1.32
C ALA A 71 6.62 -4.51 -0.05
N THR A 72 7.64 -5.35 -0.19
CA THR A 72 8.34 -5.91 0.96
C THR A 72 9.48 -4.97 1.32
N VAL A 73 9.46 -4.42 2.52
CA VAL A 73 10.50 -3.51 3.01
C VAL A 73 11.67 -4.30 3.58
N LEU A 74 11.36 -5.28 4.42
CA LEU A 74 12.37 -6.10 5.10
C LEU A 74 11.83 -7.51 5.30
N SER A 75 12.71 -8.51 5.17
CA SER A 75 12.36 -9.90 5.36
C SER A 75 13.53 -10.63 6.00
N MET A 76 13.33 -11.15 7.21
CA MET A 76 14.38 -11.80 7.98
C MET A 76 13.86 -13.07 8.64
N ARG A 77 14.70 -14.10 8.70
CA ARG A 77 14.40 -15.32 9.43
C ARG A 77 14.91 -15.17 10.87
N HIS A 78 13.98 -15.20 11.82
CA HIS A 78 14.31 -15.22 13.25
C HIS A 78 14.08 -16.61 13.80
N PRO A 79 14.98 -17.16 14.65
CA PRO A 79 14.74 -18.42 15.35
C PRO A 79 13.45 -18.41 16.19
N ARG A 80 13.11 -17.24 16.77
CA ARG A 80 11.85 -16.98 17.47
C ARG A 80 11.35 -15.58 17.13
N ALA A 81 10.08 -15.44 16.79
CA ALA A 81 9.43 -14.16 16.57
C ALA A 81 8.87 -13.62 17.90
N THR A 82 9.77 -13.15 18.77
CA THR A 82 9.39 -12.49 20.03
C THR A 82 8.92 -11.06 19.75
N GLU A 83 8.21 -10.45 20.71
CA GLU A 83 7.81 -9.03 20.62
C GLU A 83 9.00 -8.13 20.28
N LYS A 84 10.13 -8.32 20.99
CA LYS A 84 11.35 -7.54 20.78
C LYS A 84 11.88 -7.66 19.35
N ALA A 85 11.87 -8.86 18.77
CA ALA A 85 12.31 -9.08 17.39
C ALA A 85 11.40 -8.39 16.38
N ILE A 86 10.07 -8.50 16.58
CA ILE A 86 9.07 -7.83 15.73
C ILE A 86 9.21 -6.30 15.82
N ARG A 87 9.30 -5.76 17.05
CA ARG A 87 9.44 -4.33 17.31
C ARG A 87 10.71 -3.76 16.67
N LEU A 88 11.87 -4.39 16.90
CA LEU A 88 13.14 -3.95 16.34
C LEU A 88 13.13 -3.96 14.80
N GLN A 89 12.61 -5.03 14.19
CA GLN A 89 12.50 -5.11 12.73
C GLN A 89 11.54 -4.04 12.19
N HIS A 90 10.43 -3.78 12.90
CA HIS A 90 9.47 -2.76 12.53
C HIS A 90 10.08 -1.35 12.59
N GLU A 91 10.76 -1.01 13.69
CA GLU A 91 11.47 0.26 13.86
C GLU A 91 12.52 0.47 12.76
N THR A 92 13.25 -0.60 12.40
CA THR A 92 14.23 -0.56 11.30
C THR A 92 13.58 -0.25 9.96
N ALA A 93 12.42 -0.85 9.68
CA ALA A 93 11.66 -0.55 8.46
C ALA A 93 11.06 0.87 8.48
N MET A 94 10.62 1.35 9.65
CA MET A 94 10.07 2.70 9.82
C MET A 94 11.14 3.80 9.67
N ALA A 95 12.42 3.50 9.87
CA ALA A 95 13.50 4.41 9.48
C ALA A 95 13.53 4.70 7.96
N GLN A 96 12.89 3.85 7.14
CA GLN A 96 12.75 4.03 5.69
C GLN A 96 11.37 4.60 5.29
N ALA A 97 10.55 5.06 6.25
CA ALA A 97 9.17 5.47 6.00
C ALA A 97 9.04 6.57 4.93
N GLU A 98 9.94 7.54 4.91
CA GLU A 98 9.93 8.60 3.89
C GLU A 98 10.21 8.07 2.49
N SER A 99 11.15 7.11 2.37
CA SER A 99 11.44 6.44 1.10
C SER A 99 10.24 5.62 0.62
N ILE A 100 9.54 4.94 1.54
CA ILE A 100 8.32 4.18 1.21
C ILE A 100 7.22 5.12 0.71
N LEU A 101 7.00 6.25 1.40
CA LEU A 101 6.04 7.26 0.96
C LEU A 101 6.38 7.84 -0.41
N HIS A 102 7.67 8.08 -0.69
CA HIS A 102 8.11 8.53 -2.01
C HIS A 102 7.77 7.51 -3.11
N LEU A 103 8.04 6.22 -2.89
CA LEU A 103 7.70 5.15 -3.83
C LEU A 103 6.18 5.03 -4.05
N VAL A 104 5.38 5.20 -2.98
CA VAL A 104 3.92 5.22 -3.06
C VAL A 104 3.45 6.38 -3.95
N ARG A 105 3.96 7.59 -3.72
CA ARG A 105 3.63 8.77 -4.52
C ARG A 105 3.98 8.56 -5.99
N GLN A 106 5.16 8.01 -6.27
CA GLN A 106 5.60 7.71 -7.64
C GLN A 106 4.68 6.68 -8.32
N HIS A 107 4.29 5.62 -7.61
CA HIS A 107 3.39 4.58 -8.13
C HIS A 107 2.04 5.14 -8.53
N TYR A 108 1.43 5.95 -7.67
CA TYR A 108 0.12 6.53 -7.95
C TYR A 108 0.17 7.67 -8.96
N ALA A 109 1.23 8.48 -8.98
CA ALA A 109 1.42 9.47 -10.04
C ALA A 109 1.48 8.80 -11.43
N ALA A 110 2.25 7.71 -11.56
CA ALA A 110 2.34 6.96 -12.81
C ALA A 110 1.00 6.33 -13.21
N ARG A 111 0.24 5.80 -12.24
CA ARG A 111 -1.09 5.21 -12.47
C ARG A 111 -2.09 6.27 -12.91
N ASP A 112 -2.15 7.39 -12.22
CA ASP A 112 -3.10 8.47 -12.52
C ASP A 112 -2.80 9.04 -13.92
N SER A 113 -1.52 9.24 -14.29
CA SER A 113 -1.15 9.63 -15.67
C SER A 113 -1.53 8.59 -16.75
N ALA A 114 -1.41 7.29 -16.45
CA ALA A 114 -1.79 6.24 -17.40
C ALA A 114 -3.31 6.16 -17.62
N VAL A 115 -4.10 6.45 -16.57
CA VAL A 115 -5.57 6.52 -16.67
C VAL A 115 -5.99 7.71 -17.52
N GLU A 116 -5.41 8.89 -17.30
CA GLU A 116 -5.71 10.09 -18.10
C GLU A 116 -5.38 9.87 -19.59
N ALA A 117 -4.22 9.31 -19.90
CA ALA A 117 -3.85 8.97 -21.29
C ALA A 117 -4.81 7.95 -21.94
N GLY A 118 -5.32 7.00 -21.15
CA GLY A 118 -6.34 6.04 -21.60
C GLY A 118 -7.70 6.69 -21.84
N HIS A 119 -8.13 7.61 -20.96
CA HIS A 119 -9.37 8.36 -21.13
C HIS A 119 -9.32 9.28 -22.36
N GLU A 120 -8.21 9.97 -22.61
CA GLU A 120 -8.04 10.78 -23.83
C GLU A 120 -8.10 9.93 -25.10
N ALA A 121 -7.50 8.74 -25.09
CA ALA A 121 -7.55 7.81 -26.22
C ALA A 121 -8.97 7.26 -26.46
N VAL A 122 -9.74 6.98 -25.41
CA VAL A 122 -11.13 6.52 -25.53
C VAL A 122 -12.06 7.66 -25.96
N ALA A 123 -11.86 8.88 -25.47
CA ALA A 123 -12.63 10.06 -25.89
C ALA A 123 -12.37 10.40 -27.37
N ALA A 124 -11.13 10.27 -27.85
CA ALA A 124 -10.78 10.43 -29.26
C ALA A 124 -11.35 9.32 -30.17
N ALA A 125 -11.71 8.16 -29.59
CA ALA A 125 -12.21 7.01 -30.33
C ALA A 125 -13.75 6.91 -30.40
N ILE A 126 -14.50 7.85 -29.81
CA ILE A 126 -15.95 7.97 -30.03
C ILE A 126 -16.14 8.82 -31.30
N PRO A 127 -16.39 8.24 -32.49
CA PRO A 127 -16.74 9.05 -33.64
C PRO A 127 -18.05 9.78 -33.34
N ALA A 128 -18.02 11.10 -33.46
CA ALA A 128 -19.19 11.95 -33.52
C ALA A 128 -20.02 11.57 -34.76
N ASN A 129 -20.85 10.53 -34.63
CA ASN A 129 -21.83 10.19 -35.66
C ASN A 129 -23.15 9.78 -34.99
N ALA A 130 -23.78 10.78 -34.39
CA ALA A 130 -25.20 10.76 -34.05
C ALA A 130 -25.86 12.01 -34.69
N GLU A 131 -25.66 12.18 -35.99
CA GLU A 131 -26.50 13.05 -36.82
C GLU A 131 -27.04 12.24 -38.00
N VAL A 132 -28.22 11.66 -37.81
CA VAL A 132 -29.17 11.27 -38.88
C VAL A 132 -30.54 11.59 -38.26
N ALA A 133 -31.06 12.81 -38.38
CA ALA A 133 -31.68 13.43 -39.55
C ALA A 133 -32.95 12.68 -40.04
N ALA A 134 -34.08 13.40 -39.92
CA ALA A 134 -35.43 13.19 -40.45
C ALA A 134 -36.37 12.21 -39.75
#